data_AF-A0A8H5AZC9-F1
#
_entry.id   AF-A0A8H5AZC9-F1
#
_cell.length_a   1.000
_cell.length_b   1.000
_cell.length_c   1.000
_cell.angle_alpha   90.00
_cell.angle_beta   90.00
_cell.angle_gamma   90.00
#
_symmetry.space_group_name_H-M   'P 1'
#
loop_
_entity.id
_entity.type
_entity.pdbx_description
1 polymer ?
#
loop_
_entity_poly.entity_id
_entity_poly.type
_entity_poly.pdbx_seq_one_letter_code
_entity_poly.pdbx_strand_id
1 'polypeptide(L)'
;MPQRRPSAKTGMNRCLQAPEILQLICSQLPNDRPSDRQRLLAVALSCRALLEPALDRLWLKIPSFRPIMATLPTELWKVDKKGTGTNPWTVLGVRRAIVPTDLDRYMAYYAHRIREVDIGLLKATFSLEVWLGLQMATSWKHGALSPSAQKINWALSGSKQAVLSKEVLDQAFPFFSLFMGPNTSYLSFTFASDTTIHTASVRSAPGIPSRLKELQLIDVAPATLGLSFLTNYLRTTSWNNLEILRIANISADAISHLSALPNVTILEIWSLRDLPRLHVYSDTDWKTPPPHVEEMPNTAFPSLETLNLISGSSESIEAFIQHLPPDNYLHTLQCTVNRVEPSGDAMTSLLASIRLHCDPKSLRKLVLKTGPPLLAFTPIEDLEMQPNEGVNLTPLSVFEELEELSLNFPININLLPADIDFIVESFPLLVKLKVDTNVSDAVVARLDHNHVLRLLYDLPFLKKLGLRFDATQITGEEMIPASSIHTRPAPLEKIWVGDSPIYSPEAVIKFLERHCPNLNLNKLETVQLNEEYSHSVPVMVYKRRWMAVRDSTIVDRESP
;
A
#
# COMPACT_ATOMS: atom_id res chain seq x y z
N MET A 1 66.79 -27.68 -16.89
CA MET A 1 66.14 -27.16 -15.67
C MET A 1 65.36 -25.89 -16.02
N PRO A 2 64.01 -25.85 -15.89
CA PRO A 2 63.25 -24.64 -16.15
C PRO A 2 63.26 -23.72 -14.91
N GLN A 3 63.69 -22.47 -15.10
CA GLN A 3 63.67 -21.42 -14.07
C GLN A 3 62.21 -21.10 -13.67
N ARG A 4 61.87 -21.34 -12.40
CA ARG A 4 60.61 -20.87 -11.79
C ARG A 4 60.61 -19.34 -11.78
N ARG A 5 59.74 -18.73 -12.58
CA ARG A 5 59.46 -17.28 -12.48
C ARG A 5 58.86 -16.98 -11.10
N PRO A 6 59.32 -15.91 -10.41
CA PRO A 6 58.71 -15.48 -9.15
C PRO A 6 57.25 -15.10 -9.41
N SER A 7 56.35 -15.79 -8.72
CA SER A 7 54.92 -15.47 -8.68
C SER A 7 54.77 -14.03 -8.17
N ALA A 8 54.39 -13.11 -9.07
CA ALA A 8 53.99 -11.78 -8.69
C ALA A 8 52.79 -11.91 -7.74
N LYS A 9 52.98 -11.58 -6.46
CA LYS A 9 51.88 -11.43 -5.51
C LYS A 9 51.01 -10.28 -6.01
N THR A 10 49.94 -10.60 -6.73
CA THR A 10 48.86 -9.67 -7.04
C THR A 10 48.17 -9.32 -5.72
N GLY A 11 48.66 -8.25 -5.07
CA GLY A 11 48.04 -7.73 -3.86
C GLY A 11 46.61 -7.30 -4.17
N MET A 12 45.67 -7.69 -3.30
CA MET A 12 44.29 -7.21 -3.38
C MET A 12 44.29 -5.68 -3.33
N ASN A 13 43.59 -5.04 -4.27
CA ASN A 13 43.50 -3.59 -4.35
C ASN A 13 43.11 -3.01 -2.97
N ARG A 14 43.81 -1.97 -2.50
CA ARG A 14 43.61 -1.38 -1.17
C ARG A 14 42.16 -0.96 -0.92
N CYS A 15 41.41 -0.56 -1.94
CA CYS A 15 40.00 -0.19 -1.80
C CYS A 15 39.12 -1.37 -1.37
N LEU A 16 39.46 -2.61 -1.73
CA LEU A 16 38.74 -3.83 -1.32
C LEU A 16 39.15 -4.31 0.07
N GLN A 17 40.07 -3.63 0.75
CA GLN A 17 40.43 -3.92 2.14
C GLN A 17 39.51 -3.19 3.14
N ALA A 18 38.76 -2.18 2.70
CA ALA A 18 37.78 -1.47 3.52
C ALA A 18 36.50 -2.32 3.68
N PRO A 19 36.14 -2.75 4.90
CA PRO A 19 34.95 -3.57 5.15
C PRO A 19 33.65 -2.93 4.64
N GLU A 20 33.56 -1.61 4.72
CA GLU A 20 32.40 -0.82 4.29
C GLU A 20 32.18 -0.94 2.78
N ILE A 21 33.26 -0.98 1.99
CA ILE A 21 33.18 -1.17 0.54
C ILE A 21 32.71 -2.58 0.21
N LEU A 22 33.19 -3.60 0.94
CA LEU A 22 32.74 -4.98 0.74
C LEU A 22 31.27 -5.17 1.15
N GLN A 23 30.85 -4.55 2.25
CA GLN A 23 29.44 -4.49 2.65
C GLN A 23 28.58 -3.79 1.61
N LEU A 24 29.05 -2.67 1.05
CA LEU A 24 28.34 -1.96 0.00
C LEU A 24 28.20 -2.85 -1.24
N ILE A 25 29.27 -3.51 -1.69
CA ILE A 25 29.22 -4.46 -2.82
C ILE A 25 28.19 -5.57 -2.57
N CYS A 26 28.24 -6.22 -1.41
CA CYS A 26 27.28 -7.27 -1.06
C CYS A 26 25.85 -6.73 -0.92
N SER A 27 25.65 -5.51 -0.44
CA SER A 27 24.33 -4.89 -0.30
C SER A 27 23.64 -4.62 -1.64
N GLN A 28 24.42 -4.38 -2.71
CA GLN A 28 23.89 -4.21 -4.08
C GLN A 28 23.40 -5.52 -4.69
N LEU A 29 23.75 -6.67 -4.10
CA LEU A 29 23.24 -7.95 -4.57
C LEU A 29 21.81 -8.17 -4.04
N PRO A 30 20.85 -8.54 -4.91
CA PRO A 30 19.51 -8.88 -4.48
C PRO A 30 19.53 -10.10 -3.55
N ASN A 31 18.51 -10.26 -2.71
CA ASN A 31 18.42 -11.37 -1.75
C ASN A 31 17.00 -11.97 -1.67
N ASP A 32 16.07 -11.51 -2.51
CA ASP A 32 14.66 -11.87 -2.40
C ASP A 32 14.34 -13.19 -3.08
N ARG A 33 15.06 -13.55 -4.16
CA ARG A 33 14.82 -14.78 -4.92
C ARG A 33 15.85 -15.86 -4.56
N PRO A 34 15.48 -17.15 -4.69
CA PRO A 34 16.42 -18.26 -4.46
C PRO A 34 17.71 -18.16 -5.30
N SER A 35 17.62 -17.70 -6.55
CA SER A 35 18.78 -17.49 -7.43
C SER A 35 19.75 -16.45 -6.87
N ASP A 36 19.22 -15.42 -6.23
CA ASP A 36 20.03 -14.30 -5.73
C ASP A 36 20.78 -14.73 -4.48
N ARG A 37 20.13 -15.51 -3.61
CA ARG A 37 20.76 -16.18 -2.46
C ARG A 37 21.91 -17.09 -2.86
N GLN A 38 21.76 -17.81 -3.98
CA GLN A 38 22.86 -18.64 -4.52
C GLN A 38 24.04 -17.79 -4.99
N ARG A 39 23.80 -16.63 -5.62
CA ARG A 39 24.87 -15.69 -5.99
C ARG A 39 25.58 -15.15 -4.75
N LEU A 40 24.84 -14.75 -3.73
CA LEU A 40 25.41 -14.31 -2.45
C LEU A 40 26.25 -15.40 -1.79
N LEU A 41 25.78 -16.65 -1.81
CA LEU A 41 26.55 -17.78 -1.32
C LEU A 41 27.83 -17.99 -2.15
N ALA A 42 27.75 -17.92 -3.49
CA ALA A 42 28.93 -18.03 -4.35
C ALA A 42 29.95 -16.91 -4.07
N VAL A 43 29.49 -15.68 -3.82
CA VAL A 43 30.33 -14.55 -3.40
C VAL A 43 30.99 -14.84 -2.04
N ALA A 44 30.23 -15.32 -1.06
CA ALA A 44 30.75 -15.70 0.25
C ALA A 44 31.83 -16.78 0.16
N LEU A 45 31.67 -17.73 -0.76
CA LEU A 45 32.60 -18.83 -0.99
C LEU A 45 33.80 -18.46 -1.88
N SER A 46 33.78 -17.30 -2.54
CA SER A 46 34.83 -16.91 -3.48
C SER A 46 36.14 -16.47 -2.80
N CYS A 47 36.06 -15.71 -1.70
CA CYS A 47 37.23 -15.31 -0.92
C CYS A 47 36.87 -14.98 0.54
N ARG A 48 37.86 -15.06 1.43
CA ARG A 48 37.67 -14.82 2.88
C ARG A 48 37.22 -13.40 3.21
N ALA A 49 37.65 -12.40 2.45
CA ALA A 49 37.29 -11.00 2.68
C ALA A 49 35.78 -10.76 2.44
N LEU A 50 35.18 -11.49 1.50
CA LEU A 50 33.76 -11.38 1.16
C LEU A 50 32.86 -12.30 1.99
N LEU A 51 33.43 -13.23 2.76
CA LEU A 51 32.66 -14.20 3.54
C LEU A 51 31.69 -13.53 4.50
N GLU A 52 32.21 -12.67 5.38
CA GLU A 52 31.41 -12.01 6.43
C GLU A 52 30.34 -11.06 5.84
N PRO A 53 30.68 -10.11 4.93
CA PRO A 53 29.67 -9.23 4.34
C PRO A 53 28.61 -9.96 3.51
N ALA A 54 29.00 -11.03 2.80
CA ALA A 54 28.05 -11.81 2.03
C ALA A 54 27.14 -12.66 2.93
N LEU A 55 27.66 -13.20 4.05
CA LEU A 55 26.84 -13.91 5.04
C LEU A 55 25.90 -12.96 5.77
N ASP A 56 26.34 -11.75 6.14
CA ASP A 56 25.48 -10.70 6.69
C ASP A 56 24.31 -10.44 5.76
N ARG A 57 24.60 -10.22 4.47
CA ARG A 57 23.55 -9.99 3.48
C ARG A 57 22.65 -11.21 3.30
N LEU A 58 23.22 -12.41 3.19
CA LEU A 58 22.47 -13.66 2.96
C LEU A 58 21.50 -13.96 4.12
N TRP A 59 21.91 -13.70 5.36
CA TRP A 59 21.14 -13.97 6.58
C TRP A 59 20.31 -12.79 7.07
N LEU A 60 20.49 -11.60 6.49
CA LEU A 60 19.75 -10.38 6.85
C LEU A 60 18.24 -10.62 6.91
N LYS A 61 17.70 -11.32 5.90
CA LYS A 61 16.28 -11.69 5.79
C LYS A 61 16.12 -13.21 5.72
N ILE A 62 15.29 -13.77 6.60
CA ILE A 62 14.90 -15.19 6.56
C ILE A 62 13.43 -15.35 6.12
N PRO A 63 13.18 -15.80 4.87
CA PRO A 63 11.81 -15.97 4.36
C PRO A 63 11.18 -17.32 4.73
N SER A 64 11.91 -18.18 5.46
CA SER A 64 11.48 -19.52 5.87
C SER A 64 12.37 -20.05 6.99
N PHE A 65 11.99 -21.17 7.59
CA PHE A 65 12.78 -21.84 8.63
C PHE A 65 13.89 -22.77 8.10
N ARG A 66 13.98 -22.99 6.78
CA ARG A 66 14.99 -23.86 6.16
C ARG A 66 16.45 -23.43 6.41
N PRO A 67 16.81 -22.13 6.44
CA PRO A 67 18.16 -21.72 6.78
C PRO A 67 18.54 -22.14 8.20
N ILE A 68 17.67 -21.90 9.18
CA ILE A 68 17.90 -22.25 10.59
C ILE A 68 18.13 -23.76 10.72
N MET A 69 17.25 -24.55 10.11
CA MET A 69 17.43 -26.00 10.03
C MET A 69 18.78 -26.46 9.52
N ALA A 70 19.25 -25.86 8.41
CA ALA A 70 20.47 -26.30 7.74
C ALA A 70 21.72 -26.09 8.61
N THR A 71 21.58 -25.35 9.73
CA THR A 71 22.63 -25.15 10.72
C THR A 71 22.56 -26.13 11.88
N LEU A 72 21.45 -26.86 12.02
CA LEU A 72 21.29 -27.90 13.04
C LEU A 72 22.01 -29.20 12.64
N PRO A 73 22.46 -30.01 13.61
CA PRO A 73 23.06 -31.31 13.33
C PRO A 73 22.14 -32.22 12.50
N THR A 74 22.69 -32.92 11.50
CA THR A 74 21.91 -33.71 10.54
C THR A 74 21.18 -34.89 11.17
N GLU A 75 21.69 -35.41 12.29
CA GLU A 75 21.08 -36.47 13.07
C GLU A 75 19.94 -35.97 13.97
N LEU A 76 19.76 -34.66 14.12
CA LEU A 76 18.72 -34.07 14.97
C LEU A 76 17.34 -34.10 14.31
N TRP A 77 17.26 -34.02 12.98
CA TRP A 77 16.00 -33.78 12.27
C TRP A 77 15.67 -34.83 11.20
N LYS A 78 14.39 -34.88 10.86
CA LYS A 78 13.84 -35.67 9.74
C LYS A 78 12.87 -34.81 8.93
N VAL A 79 12.69 -35.21 7.67
CA VAL A 79 11.86 -34.50 6.69
C VAL A 79 10.64 -35.36 6.40
N ASP A 80 9.49 -34.90 6.85
CA ASP A 80 8.22 -35.54 6.54
C ASP A 80 7.53 -34.72 5.43
N LYS A 81 7.57 -35.23 4.21
CA LYS A 81 6.82 -34.64 3.09
C LYS A 81 5.33 -34.92 3.29
N LYS A 82 4.51 -33.87 3.24
CA LYS A 82 3.06 -33.92 3.42
C LYS A 82 2.38 -33.23 2.23
N GLY A 83 1.08 -33.48 2.10
CA GLY A 83 0.28 -33.02 0.96
C GLY A 83 0.33 -33.99 -0.22
N THR A 84 -0.73 -33.99 -1.04
CA THR A 84 -0.84 -34.72 -2.30
C THR A 84 -0.94 -33.71 -3.46
N GLY A 85 -0.53 -34.11 -4.66
CA GLY A 85 -0.69 -33.29 -5.87
C GLY A 85 0.36 -32.19 -6.09
N THR A 86 -0.10 -31.04 -6.59
CA THR A 86 0.76 -29.94 -7.10
C THR A 86 1.43 -29.11 -6.01
N ASN A 87 1.03 -29.28 -4.75
CA ASN A 87 1.40 -28.42 -3.64
C ASN A 87 1.98 -29.22 -2.45
N PRO A 88 3.07 -29.97 -2.63
CA PRO A 88 3.72 -30.68 -1.53
C PRO A 88 4.36 -29.68 -0.56
N TRP A 89 4.25 -29.97 0.73
CA TRP A 89 4.90 -29.22 1.78
C TRP A 89 5.69 -30.15 2.70
N THR A 90 6.44 -29.55 3.62
CA THR A 90 7.38 -30.30 4.45
C THR A 90 7.20 -29.95 5.92
N VAL A 91 6.96 -30.96 6.76
CA VAL A 91 7.12 -30.87 8.20
C VAL A 91 8.50 -31.37 8.58
N LEU A 92 9.11 -30.66 9.50
CA LEU A 92 10.44 -30.93 9.97
C LEU A 92 10.31 -31.44 11.38
N GLY A 93 10.52 -32.74 11.56
CA GLY A 93 10.44 -33.40 12.86
C GLY A 93 11.82 -33.57 13.49
N VAL A 94 11.84 -33.88 14.79
CA VAL A 94 13.07 -34.30 15.49
C VAL A 94 13.27 -35.81 15.49
N ARG A 95 14.52 -36.25 15.55
CA ARG A 95 14.94 -37.64 15.84
C ARG A 95 15.35 -37.84 17.30
N ARG A 96 15.77 -36.76 17.98
CA ARG A 96 16.11 -36.71 19.41
C ARG A 96 15.75 -35.34 19.99
N ALA A 97 15.73 -35.20 21.32
CA ALA A 97 15.53 -33.91 21.97
C ALA A 97 16.60 -32.89 21.53
N ILE A 98 16.16 -31.65 21.31
CA ILE A 98 17.04 -30.51 21.03
C ILE A 98 17.65 -30.05 22.35
N VAL A 99 18.97 -29.99 22.42
CA VAL A 99 19.72 -29.47 23.57
C VAL A 99 20.41 -28.14 23.20
N PRO A 100 20.76 -27.27 24.17
CA PRO A 100 21.37 -25.97 23.87
C PRO A 100 22.59 -26.05 22.94
N THR A 101 23.46 -27.06 23.09
CA THR A 101 24.65 -27.23 22.27
C THR A 101 24.35 -27.50 20.79
N ASP A 102 23.14 -27.97 20.46
CA ASP A 102 22.71 -28.12 19.07
C ASP A 102 22.56 -26.77 18.36
N LEU A 103 22.40 -25.68 19.12
CA LEU A 103 22.23 -24.32 18.60
C LEU A 103 23.54 -23.52 18.60
N ASP A 104 24.65 -24.02 19.14
CA ASP A 104 25.89 -23.25 19.31
C ASP A 104 26.38 -22.65 18.00
N ARG A 105 26.40 -23.45 16.92
CA ARG A 105 26.78 -22.98 15.58
C ARG A 105 25.81 -21.91 15.07
N TYR A 106 24.51 -22.12 15.26
CA TYR A 106 23.49 -21.19 14.82
C TYR A 106 23.62 -19.83 15.52
N MET A 107 23.70 -19.87 16.85
CA MET A 107 23.79 -18.68 17.69
C MET A 107 25.07 -17.91 17.47
N ALA A 108 26.22 -18.61 17.39
CA ALA A 108 27.52 -17.99 17.21
C ALA A 108 27.64 -17.28 15.86
N TYR A 109 27.18 -17.90 14.78
CA TYR A 109 27.50 -17.43 13.43
C TYR A 109 26.36 -16.76 12.68
N TYR A 110 25.09 -17.09 12.96
CA TYR A 110 23.98 -16.72 12.07
C TYR A 110 22.89 -15.90 12.75
N ALA A 111 22.49 -16.24 13.98
CA ALA A 111 21.34 -15.60 14.65
C ALA A 111 21.46 -14.07 14.73
N HIS A 112 22.64 -13.55 15.05
CA HIS A 112 22.90 -12.11 15.19
C HIS A 112 22.91 -11.34 13.85
N ARG A 113 22.86 -12.02 12.70
CA ARG A 113 22.81 -11.39 11.36
C ARG A 113 21.38 -11.15 10.90
N ILE A 114 20.42 -11.85 11.48
CA ILE A 114 19.01 -11.76 11.12
C ILE A 114 18.47 -10.40 11.58
N ARG A 115 17.97 -9.62 10.62
CA ARG A 115 17.31 -8.31 10.83
C ARG A 115 15.84 -8.38 10.47
N GLU A 116 15.47 -9.27 9.54
CA GLU A 116 14.10 -9.42 9.06
C GLU A 116 13.67 -10.89 9.09
N VAL A 117 12.54 -11.16 9.73
CA VAL A 117 11.88 -12.47 9.74
C VAL A 117 10.57 -12.35 8.99
N ASP A 118 10.43 -13.02 7.85
CA ASP A 118 9.30 -12.84 6.95
C ASP A 118 8.68 -14.20 6.57
N ILE A 119 7.68 -14.60 7.33
CA ILE A 119 7.14 -15.97 7.34
C ILE A 119 5.73 -15.97 6.70
N GLY A 120 5.59 -15.36 5.52
CA GLY A 120 4.29 -15.24 4.83
C GLY A 120 3.92 -16.41 3.89
N LEU A 121 4.91 -17.13 3.33
CA LEU A 121 4.69 -18.16 2.30
C LEU A 121 5.54 -19.41 2.58
N LEU A 122 5.23 -20.09 3.68
CA LEU A 122 5.97 -21.29 4.07
C LEU A 122 5.60 -22.50 3.19
N LYS A 123 6.62 -23.09 2.56
CA LYS A 123 6.57 -24.46 2.01
C LYS A 123 7.12 -25.50 2.98
N ALA A 124 7.69 -25.06 4.09
CA ALA A 124 8.25 -25.92 5.13
C ALA A 124 8.07 -25.27 6.50
N THR A 125 7.76 -26.07 7.50
CA THR A 125 7.67 -25.61 8.89
C THR A 125 8.18 -26.68 9.86
N PHE A 126 8.47 -26.26 11.08
CA PHE A 126 8.82 -27.14 12.19
C PHE A 126 7.58 -27.88 12.71
N SER A 127 7.77 -29.13 13.11
CA SER A 127 6.78 -29.84 13.91
C SER A 127 6.67 -29.18 15.30
N LEU A 128 5.59 -29.45 16.01
CA LEU A 128 5.39 -28.93 17.36
C LEU A 128 6.54 -29.35 18.30
N GLU A 129 7.06 -30.56 18.17
CA GLU A 129 8.18 -31.05 18.97
C GLU A 129 9.48 -30.27 18.71
N VAL A 130 9.75 -29.90 17.45
CA VAL A 130 10.89 -29.03 17.13
C VAL A 130 10.69 -27.66 17.75
N TRP A 131 9.50 -27.08 17.64
CA TRP A 131 9.21 -25.77 18.21
C TRP A 131 9.41 -25.73 19.73
N LEU A 132 8.84 -26.70 20.45
CA LEU A 132 9.01 -26.84 21.89
C LEU A 132 10.48 -27.10 22.26
N GLY A 133 11.17 -27.95 21.49
CA GLY A 133 12.60 -28.21 21.68
C GLY A 133 13.45 -26.95 21.53
N LEU A 134 13.20 -26.13 20.51
CA LEU A 134 13.87 -24.84 20.33
C LEU A 134 13.59 -23.88 21.48
N GLN A 135 12.34 -23.82 21.95
CA GLN A 135 11.96 -22.97 23.06
C GLN A 135 12.64 -23.39 24.38
N MET A 136 12.72 -24.69 24.66
CA MET A 136 13.46 -25.23 25.80
C MET A 136 14.98 -24.97 25.68
N ALA A 137 15.57 -25.25 24.52
CA ALA A 137 17.00 -25.07 24.27
C ALA A 137 17.43 -23.58 24.36
N THR A 138 16.53 -22.66 24.08
CA THR A 138 16.74 -21.21 24.23
C THR A 138 16.33 -20.66 25.60
N SER A 139 15.94 -21.53 26.53
CA SER A 139 15.46 -21.15 27.87
C SER A 139 14.34 -20.11 27.81
N TRP A 140 13.42 -20.25 26.84
CA TRP A 140 12.27 -19.36 26.66
C TRP A 140 12.63 -17.88 26.44
N LYS A 141 13.88 -17.60 26.05
CA LYS A 141 14.36 -16.23 25.87
C LYS A 141 13.79 -15.61 24.59
N HIS A 142 13.09 -14.49 24.75
CA HIS A 142 12.59 -13.69 23.64
C HIS A 142 13.69 -13.23 22.69
N GLY A 143 13.44 -13.39 21.40
CA GLY A 143 14.39 -13.03 20.35
C GLY A 143 15.66 -13.86 20.36
N ALA A 144 15.74 -14.97 21.10
CA ALA A 144 16.95 -15.79 21.14
C ALA A 144 17.39 -16.25 19.75
N LEU A 145 16.45 -16.57 18.86
CA LEU A 145 16.77 -17.03 17.51
C LEU A 145 17.08 -15.90 16.53
N SER A 146 16.76 -14.65 16.86
CA SER A 146 17.11 -13.47 16.06
C SER A 146 17.25 -12.22 16.94
N PRO A 147 18.30 -12.13 17.77
CA PRO A 147 18.42 -11.10 18.81
C PRO A 147 18.53 -9.68 18.25
N SER A 148 18.80 -9.55 16.96
CA SER A 148 18.93 -8.29 16.25
C SER A 148 17.81 -8.07 15.22
N ALA A 149 16.74 -8.88 15.27
CA ALA A 149 15.58 -8.66 14.41
C ALA A 149 14.98 -7.28 14.67
N GLN A 150 14.76 -6.54 13.59
CA GLN A 150 14.10 -5.24 13.56
C GLN A 150 12.70 -5.36 12.97
N LYS A 151 12.51 -6.24 11.99
CA LYS A 151 11.20 -6.48 11.36
C LYS A 151 10.78 -7.92 11.48
N ILE A 152 9.56 -8.12 11.95
CA ILE A 152 8.94 -9.45 12.04
C ILE A 152 7.60 -9.40 11.34
N ASN A 153 7.47 -10.16 10.27
CA ASN A 153 6.23 -10.42 9.58
C ASN A 153 5.83 -11.88 9.80
N TRP A 154 4.86 -12.08 10.68
CA TRP A 154 4.36 -13.37 11.12
C TRP A 154 2.97 -13.63 10.53
N ALA A 155 2.95 -13.79 9.20
CA ALA A 155 1.73 -13.93 8.42
C ALA A 155 1.38 -15.40 8.14
N LEU A 156 1.09 -16.16 9.20
CA LEU A 156 0.84 -17.61 9.11
C LEU A 156 -0.61 -17.99 8.76
N SER A 157 -1.58 -17.07 8.73
CA SER A 157 -2.99 -17.42 8.54
C SER A 157 -3.58 -16.96 7.20
N GLY A 158 -4.45 -17.79 6.61
CA GLY A 158 -5.54 -17.37 5.72
C GLY A 158 -5.21 -16.84 4.33
N SER A 159 -3.95 -16.82 3.89
CA SER A 159 -3.70 -16.53 2.47
C SER A 159 -4.24 -17.69 1.62
N LYS A 160 -5.00 -17.40 0.56
CA LYS A 160 -5.40 -18.39 -0.46
C LYS A 160 -4.19 -19.14 -1.08
N GLN A 161 -2.97 -18.70 -0.76
CA GLN A 161 -1.70 -19.20 -1.25
C GLN A 161 -0.95 -20.07 -0.21
N ALA A 162 -1.46 -20.21 1.02
CA ALA A 162 -0.83 -21.05 2.03
C ALA A 162 -0.90 -22.53 1.60
N VAL A 163 0.29 -23.14 1.47
CA VAL A 163 0.45 -24.56 1.08
C VAL A 163 0.26 -25.49 2.29
N LEU A 164 0.47 -24.98 3.50
CA LEU A 164 0.37 -25.74 4.76
C LEU A 164 -1.08 -25.84 5.24
N SER A 165 -1.43 -26.90 5.97
CA SER A 165 -2.75 -27.00 6.60
C SER A 165 -2.90 -25.98 7.74
N LYS A 166 -4.14 -25.55 8.02
CA LYS A 166 -4.45 -24.57 9.07
C LYS A 166 -3.89 -25.00 10.43
N GLU A 167 -4.05 -26.27 10.79
CA GLU A 167 -3.64 -26.82 12.09
C GLU A 167 -2.13 -26.68 12.31
N VAL A 168 -1.34 -26.90 11.27
CA VAL A 168 0.13 -26.81 11.33
C VAL A 168 0.60 -25.37 11.46
N LEU A 169 -0.09 -24.43 10.81
CA LEU A 169 0.19 -23.00 10.91
C LEU A 169 -0.17 -22.47 12.31
N ASP A 170 -1.34 -22.87 12.82
CA ASP A 170 -1.83 -22.49 14.14
C ASP A 170 -0.86 -22.94 15.25
N GLN A 171 -0.26 -24.14 15.12
CA GLN A 171 0.74 -24.65 16.06
C GLN A 171 2.05 -23.85 16.06
N ALA A 172 2.47 -23.29 14.92
CA ALA A 172 3.69 -22.49 14.84
C ALA A 172 3.52 -21.08 15.41
N PHE A 173 2.27 -20.60 15.52
CA PHE A 173 1.97 -19.22 15.84
C PHE A 173 2.59 -18.72 17.15
N PRO A 174 2.52 -19.44 18.30
CA PRO A 174 3.08 -18.97 19.58
C PRO A 174 4.61 -18.73 19.57
N PHE A 175 5.31 -19.34 18.62
CA PHE A 175 6.77 -19.37 18.60
C PHE A 175 7.39 -18.15 17.92
N PHE A 176 6.60 -17.17 17.44
CA PHE A 176 7.11 -15.88 16.94
C PHE A 176 7.97 -15.16 17.98
N SER A 177 7.67 -15.36 19.26
CA SER A 177 8.36 -14.78 20.40
C SER A 177 9.84 -15.15 20.48
N LEU A 178 10.24 -16.30 19.91
CA LEU A 178 11.65 -16.72 19.78
C LEU A 178 12.44 -15.81 18.83
N PHE A 179 11.75 -15.09 17.95
CA PHE A 179 12.34 -14.16 16.99
C PHE A 179 12.20 -12.69 17.42
N MET A 180 11.19 -12.39 18.23
CA MET A 180 10.91 -11.04 18.74
C MET A 180 11.87 -10.64 19.86
N GLY A 181 12.86 -9.80 19.52
CA GLY A 181 13.84 -9.26 20.45
C GLY A 181 13.59 -7.81 20.84
N PRO A 182 14.45 -7.23 21.70
CA PRO A 182 14.32 -5.84 22.16
C PRO A 182 14.55 -4.80 21.04
N ASN A 183 15.09 -5.21 19.90
CA ASN A 183 15.36 -4.34 18.75
C ASN A 183 14.22 -4.31 17.72
N THR A 184 13.15 -5.08 17.93
CA THR A 184 12.04 -5.14 16.99
C THR A 184 11.33 -3.78 16.95
N SER A 185 11.36 -3.14 15.78
CA SER A 185 10.70 -1.86 15.51
C SER A 185 9.47 -1.99 14.62
N TYR A 186 9.34 -3.11 13.90
CA TYR A 186 8.22 -3.45 13.03
C TYR A 186 7.68 -4.82 13.39
N LEU A 187 6.37 -4.93 13.58
CA LEU A 187 5.68 -6.18 13.86
C LEU A 187 4.40 -6.29 13.02
N SER A 188 4.26 -7.37 12.27
CA SER A 188 3.09 -7.68 11.47
C SER A 188 2.56 -9.06 11.81
N PHE A 189 1.28 -9.14 12.15
CA PHE A 189 0.57 -10.40 12.38
C PHE A 189 -0.56 -10.56 11.39
N THR A 190 -0.63 -11.73 10.75
CA THR A 190 -1.86 -12.20 10.11
C THR A 190 -2.39 -13.36 10.92
N PHE A 191 -3.48 -13.11 11.63
CA PHE A 191 -4.05 -14.04 12.60
C PHE A 191 -5.53 -14.24 12.34
N ALA A 192 -6.11 -15.27 12.94
CA ALA A 192 -7.55 -15.53 12.89
C ALA A 192 -8.07 -15.42 14.32
N SER A 193 -8.93 -14.43 14.57
CA SER A 193 -9.44 -14.14 15.92
C SER A 193 -10.30 -15.25 16.52
N ASP A 194 -10.90 -16.08 15.68
CA ASP A 194 -11.67 -17.27 16.07
C ASP A 194 -10.76 -18.38 16.63
N THR A 195 -9.45 -18.31 16.39
CA THR A 195 -8.47 -19.22 16.98
C THR A 195 -7.90 -18.64 18.27
N THR A 196 -8.23 -19.26 19.40
CA THR A 196 -7.76 -18.85 20.75
C THR A 196 -6.24 -18.87 20.87
N ILE A 197 -5.54 -19.80 20.20
CA ILE A 197 -4.06 -19.85 20.24
C ILE A 197 -3.43 -18.60 19.63
N HIS A 198 -4.03 -18.04 18.58
CA HIS A 198 -3.55 -16.84 17.90
C HIS A 198 -3.71 -15.62 18.79
N THR A 199 -4.93 -15.40 19.28
CA THR A 199 -5.25 -14.26 20.13
C THR A 199 -4.47 -14.30 21.45
N ALA A 200 -4.32 -15.49 22.05
CA ALA A 200 -3.47 -15.68 23.22
C ALA A 200 -2.00 -15.37 22.91
N SER A 201 -1.48 -15.82 21.77
CA SER A 201 -0.09 -15.57 21.37
C SER A 201 0.19 -14.08 21.15
N VAL A 202 -0.66 -13.38 20.38
CA VAL A 202 -0.54 -11.93 20.15
C VAL A 202 -0.64 -11.17 21.48
N ARG A 203 -1.58 -11.53 22.35
CA ARG A 203 -1.71 -10.91 23.69
C ARG A 203 -0.52 -11.21 24.60
N SER A 204 0.02 -12.42 24.50
CA SER A 204 1.14 -12.87 25.32
C SER A 204 2.49 -12.32 24.87
N ALA A 205 2.55 -11.61 23.73
CA ALA A 205 3.74 -10.90 23.24
C ALA A 205 4.30 -10.03 24.38
N PRO A 206 5.26 -10.54 25.17
CA PRO A 206 5.49 -10.00 26.49
C PRO A 206 6.35 -8.77 26.34
N GLY A 207 5.89 -7.66 26.92
CA GLY A 207 6.57 -6.37 26.84
C GLY A 207 6.81 -6.00 25.38
N ILE A 208 5.79 -5.43 24.74
CA ILE A 208 5.97 -4.85 23.41
C ILE A 208 7.27 -4.05 23.41
N PRO A 209 8.20 -4.34 22.47
CA PRO A 209 9.49 -3.71 22.47
C PRO A 209 9.31 -2.21 22.62
N SER A 210 10.03 -1.59 23.54
CA SER A 210 9.98 -0.14 23.72
C SER A 210 10.36 0.62 22.44
N ARG A 211 10.94 -0.07 21.45
CA ARG A 211 11.30 0.46 20.12
C ARG A 211 10.26 0.18 19.03
N LEU A 212 9.12 -0.43 19.34
CA LEU A 212 8.10 -0.72 18.33
C LEU A 212 7.51 0.59 17.81
N LYS A 213 7.78 0.87 16.53
CA LYS A 213 7.30 2.05 15.80
C LYS A 213 6.17 1.71 14.84
N GLU A 214 6.13 0.49 14.35
CA GLU A 214 5.19 0.07 13.31
C GLU A 214 4.53 -1.26 13.69
N LEU A 215 3.19 -1.25 13.69
CA LEU A 215 2.37 -2.41 14.01
C LEU A 215 1.36 -2.65 12.89
N GLN A 216 1.28 -3.91 12.45
CA GLN A 216 0.30 -4.38 11.50
C GLN A 216 -0.48 -5.57 12.07
N LEU A 217 -1.80 -5.45 12.12
CA LEU A 217 -2.71 -6.47 12.64
C LEU A 217 -3.75 -6.81 11.58
N ILE A 218 -3.62 -7.96 10.93
CA ILE A 218 -4.59 -8.46 9.95
C ILE A 218 -5.35 -9.63 10.59
N ASP A 219 -6.62 -9.42 10.87
CA ASP A 219 -7.54 -10.50 11.22
C ASP A 219 -8.18 -11.08 9.94
N VAL A 220 -7.94 -12.36 9.67
CA VAL A 220 -8.51 -13.08 8.52
C VAL A 220 -9.81 -13.82 8.86
N ALA A 221 -10.21 -13.83 10.13
CA ALA A 221 -11.47 -14.45 10.51
C ALA A 221 -12.67 -13.71 9.88
N PRO A 222 -13.82 -14.39 9.70
CA PRO A 222 -15.05 -13.72 9.34
C PRO A 222 -15.34 -12.59 10.32
N ALA A 223 -15.70 -11.41 9.80
CA ALA A 223 -15.77 -10.17 10.57
C ALA A 223 -16.68 -10.20 11.81
N THR A 224 -17.63 -11.14 11.88
CA THR A 224 -18.58 -11.24 12.99
C THR A 224 -17.97 -11.71 14.31
N LEU A 225 -16.78 -12.33 14.31
CA LEU A 225 -16.23 -12.99 15.50
C LEU A 225 -14.99 -12.30 16.10
N GLY A 226 -14.35 -11.35 15.40
CA GLY A 226 -13.01 -10.87 15.74
C GLY A 226 -12.86 -9.48 16.36
N LEU A 227 -13.89 -8.64 16.27
CA LEU A 227 -13.80 -7.21 16.61
C LEU A 227 -13.44 -6.94 18.08
N SER A 228 -13.87 -7.81 19.00
CA SER A 228 -13.63 -7.64 20.44
C SER A 228 -12.17 -7.86 20.83
N PHE A 229 -11.42 -8.69 20.10
CA PHE A 229 -10.03 -8.98 20.44
C PHE A 229 -9.14 -7.76 20.20
N LEU A 230 -9.21 -7.17 19.00
CA LEU A 230 -8.38 -6.03 18.60
C LEU A 230 -8.60 -4.83 19.50
N THR A 231 -9.87 -4.52 19.79
CA THR A 231 -10.26 -3.45 20.72
C THR A 231 -9.60 -3.63 22.09
N ASN A 232 -9.70 -4.84 22.66
CA ASN A 232 -9.10 -5.15 23.96
C ASN A 232 -7.56 -5.13 23.92
N TYR A 233 -6.97 -5.60 22.82
CA TYR A 233 -5.51 -5.63 22.65
C TYR A 233 -4.92 -4.22 22.59
N LEU A 234 -5.53 -3.33 21.81
CA LEU A 234 -5.12 -1.94 21.71
C LEU A 234 -5.29 -1.21 23.05
N ARG A 235 -6.38 -1.48 23.78
CA ARG A 235 -6.67 -0.87 25.09
C ARG A 235 -5.70 -1.28 26.20
N THR A 236 -5.27 -2.53 26.21
CA THR A 236 -4.50 -3.11 27.33
C THR A 236 -3.01 -2.81 27.26
N THR A 237 -2.52 -2.31 26.12
CA THR A 237 -1.10 -2.10 25.90
C THR A 237 -0.77 -0.62 25.73
N SER A 238 0.38 -0.19 26.25
CA SER A 238 0.88 1.17 26.06
C SER A 238 1.65 1.27 24.75
N TRP A 239 1.22 2.17 23.87
CA TRP A 239 1.75 2.35 22.51
C TRP A 239 2.50 3.68 22.36
N ASN A 240 3.31 4.03 23.36
CA ASN A 240 3.95 5.35 23.44
C ASN A 240 4.96 5.64 22.33
N ASN A 241 5.42 4.64 21.57
CA ASN A 241 6.39 4.84 20.48
C ASN A 241 5.81 4.44 19.12
N LEU A 242 4.53 4.10 19.06
CA LEU A 242 3.88 3.64 17.84
C LEU A 242 3.59 4.84 16.93
N GLU A 243 4.23 4.85 15.76
CA GLU A 243 4.12 5.89 14.73
C GLU A 243 3.19 5.43 13.59
N ILE A 244 3.25 4.15 13.23
CA ILE A 244 2.50 3.59 12.10
C ILE A 244 1.64 2.44 12.61
N LEU A 245 0.34 2.54 12.41
CA LEU A 245 -0.62 1.50 12.76
C LEU A 245 -1.42 1.08 11.54
N ARG A 246 -1.34 -0.20 11.19
CA ARG A 246 -2.16 -0.82 10.14
C ARG A 246 -3.03 -1.91 10.73
N ILE A 247 -4.34 -1.80 10.59
CA ILE A 247 -5.26 -2.75 11.23
C ILE A 247 -6.35 -3.16 10.26
N ALA A 248 -6.77 -4.42 10.32
CA ALA A 248 -7.95 -4.89 9.62
C ALA A 248 -9.11 -5.11 10.57
N ASN A 249 -10.34 -4.80 10.13
CA ASN A 249 -11.59 -5.02 10.87
C ASN A 249 -11.64 -4.33 12.24
N ILE A 250 -12.10 -3.09 12.28
CA ILE A 250 -12.31 -2.35 13.54
C ILE A 250 -13.80 -2.22 13.87
N SER A 251 -14.11 -2.25 15.17
CA SER A 251 -15.42 -1.83 15.68
C SER A 251 -15.44 -0.35 16.01
N ALA A 252 -16.64 0.19 16.24
CA ALA A 252 -16.85 1.56 16.71
C ALA A 252 -16.11 1.82 18.04
N ASP A 253 -16.19 0.88 19.00
CA ASP A 253 -15.55 1.02 20.31
C ASP A 253 -14.02 1.19 20.21
N ALA A 254 -13.39 0.58 19.20
CA ALA A 254 -11.95 0.69 18.97
C ALA A 254 -11.53 2.10 18.58
N ILE A 255 -12.41 2.90 17.97
CA ILE A 255 -12.08 4.25 17.49
C ILE A 255 -11.68 5.16 18.65
N SER A 256 -12.38 5.08 19.78
CA SER A 256 -12.05 5.84 20.99
C SER A 256 -10.61 5.55 21.47
N HIS A 257 -10.20 4.28 21.43
CA HIS A 257 -8.85 3.87 21.80
C HIS A 257 -7.79 4.25 20.77
N LEU A 258 -8.11 4.14 19.48
CA LEU A 258 -7.22 4.58 18.40
C LEU A 258 -6.97 6.09 18.48
N SER A 259 -8.00 6.88 18.80
CA SER A 259 -7.90 8.32 18.94
C SER A 259 -7.00 8.77 20.09
N ALA A 260 -6.83 7.92 21.11
CA ALA A 260 -6.00 8.20 22.27
C ALA A 260 -4.50 7.87 22.03
N LEU A 261 -4.13 7.35 20.86
CA LEU A 261 -2.74 6.99 20.56
C LEU A 261 -1.91 8.25 20.32
N PRO A 262 -0.89 8.54 21.16
CA PRO A 262 -0.29 9.87 21.22
C PRO A 262 0.62 10.20 20.03
N ASN A 263 1.22 9.18 19.40
CA ASN A 263 2.30 9.38 18.42
C ASN A 263 2.00 8.75 17.05
N VAL A 264 0.78 8.25 16.82
CA VAL A 264 0.44 7.63 15.54
C VAL A 264 0.28 8.71 14.48
N THR A 265 1.21 8.72 13.52
CA THR A 265 1.23 9.64 12.38
C THR A 265 0.59 9.04 11.13
N ILE A 266 0.66 7.72 10.98
CA ILE A 266 0.05 6.99 9.87
C ILE A 266 -0.91 5.94 10.42
N LEU A 267 -2.20 6.11 10.12
CA LEU A 267 -3.24 5.14 10.43
C LEU A 267 -3.81 4.56 9.13
N GLU A 268 -3.71 3.25 8.98
CA GLU A 268 -4.27 2.52 7.85
C GLU A 268 -5.26 1.47 8.35
N ILE A 269 -6.51 1.57 7.90
CA ILE A 269 -7.58 0.66 8.31
C ILE A 269 -8.10 -0.10 7.10
N TRP A 270 -7.94 -1.42 7.13
CA TRP A 270 -8.41 -2.35 6.13
C TRP A 270 -9.76 -2.95 6.53
N SER A 271 -10.80 -2.69 5.76
CA SER A 271 -12.16 -3.17 6.03
C SER A 271 -12.78 -2.56 7.30
N LEU A 272 -13.20 -1.29 7.20
CA LEU A 272 -14.22 -0.72 8.10
C LEU A 272 -15.56 -1.40 7.86
N ARG A 273 -16.27 -1.81 8.91
CA ARG A 273 -17.61 -2.39 8.81
C ARG A 273 -18.49 -1.90 9.93
N ASP A 274 -19.76 -1.69 9.60
CA ASP A 274 -20.85 -1.50 10.55
C ASP A 274 -20.58 -0.40 11.59
N LEU A 275 -19.85 0.64 11.18
CA LEU A 275 -19.66 1.82 12.00
C LEU A 275 -20.97 2.63 12.00
N PRO A 276 -21.58 2.89 13.17
CA PRO A 276 -22.76 3.73 13.24
C PRO A 276 -22.38 5.15 12.82
N ARG A 277 -23.13 5.72 11.87
CA ARG A 277 -23.04 7.15 11.59
C ARG A 277 -23.44 7.91 12.86
N LEU A 278 -22.61 8.86 13.29
CA LEU A 278 -22.96 9.79 14.36
C LEU A 278 -24.01 10.79 13.86
N HIS A 279 -23.89 11.17 12.58
CA HIS A 279 -24.79 12.10 11.91
C HIS A 279 -25.17 11.63 10.51
N VAL A 280 -26.41 11.90 10.12
CA VAL A 280 -26.86 11.79 8.74
C VAL A 280 -27.08 13.20 8.25
N TYR A 281 -26.27 13.64 7.29
CA TYR A 281 -26.42 14.95 6.66
C TYR A 281 -27.54 14.86 5.63
N SER A 282 -28.51 15.77 5.69
CA SER A 282 -29.42 16.01 4.56
C SER A 282 -28.72 16.94 3.56
N ASP A 283 -29.03 16.78 2.27
CA ASP A 283 -28.36 17.49 1.16
C ASP A 283 -28.37 19.02 1.27
N THR A 284 -29.29 19.59 2.04
CA THR A 284 -29.46 21.04 2.16
C THR A 284 -28.76 21.66 3.37
N ASP A 285 -28.32 20.88 4.37
CA ASP A 285 -28.05 21.39 5.71
C ASP A 285 -26.58 21.30 6.18
N TRP A 286 -25.64 21.00 5.28
CA TRP A 286 -24.19 20.97 5.60
C TRP A 286 -23.62 22.33 6.06
N LYS A 287 -24.41 23.41 5.97
CA LYS A 287 -24.02 24.74 6.46
C LYS A 287 -24.20 24.90 7.97
N THR A 288 -25.05 24.10 8.60
CA THR A 288 -25.28 24.16 10.04
C THR A 288 -24.60 22.99 10.73
N PRO A 289 -23.71 23.24 11.72
CA PRO A 289 -23.13 22.16 12.50
C PRO A 289 -24.25 21.39 13.23
N PRO A 290 -24.19 20.05 13.25
CA PRO A 290 -25.21 19.26 13.92
C PRO A 290 -25.24 19.55 15.44
N PRO A 291 -26.40 19.42 16.09
CA PRO A 291 -26.53 19.63 17.54
C PRO A 291 -25.64 18.66 18.33
N HIS A 292 -24.94 19.19 19.33
CA HIS A 292 -23.92 18.56 20.19
C HIS A 292 -24.13 17.05 20.44
N VAL A 293 -23.54 16.21 19.58
CA VAL A 293 -23.18 14.84 19.97
C VAL A 293 -22.02 14.94 20.97
N GLU A 294 -21.85 13.94 21.84
CA GLU A 294 -20.69 13.86 22.72
C GLU A 294 -19.41 14.00 21.90
N GLU A 295 -18.90 15.23 21.85
CA GLU A 295 -17.76 15.60 21.02
C GLU A 295 -16.59 14.73 21.47
N MET A 296 -15.99 14.03 20.52
CA MET A 296 -14.71 13.38 20.76
C MET A 296 -13.76 14.42 21.38
N PRO A 297 -12.92 14.04 22.35
CA PRO A 297 -12.00 14.99 22.95
C PRO A 297 -11.24 15.74 21.85
N ASN A 298 -11.09 17.06 21.97
CA ASN A 298 -10.29 17.86 21.02
C ASN A 298 -8.83 17.39 20.90
N THR A 299 -8.41 16.46 21.76
CA THR A 299 -7.10 15.79 21.75
C THR A 299 -7.10 14.46 20.99
N ALA A 300 -8.17 14.09 20.30
CA ALA A 300 -8.26 12.88 19.50
C ALA A 300 -7.27 12.93 18.32
N PHE A 301 -6.54 11.85 18.11
CA PHE A 301 -5.55 11.70 17.02
C PHE A 301 -4.51 12.84 16.98
N PRO A 302 -3.80 13.12 18.09
CA PRO A 302 -3.02 14.34 18.25
C PRO A 302 -1.83 14.49 17.30
N SER A 303 -1.37 13.41 16.67
CA SER A 303 -0.25 13.41 15.73
C SER A 303 -0.59 12.82 14.36
N LEU A 304 -1.87 12.57 14.06
CA LEU A 304 -2.26 11.89 12.84
C LEU A 304 -2.08 12.80 11.62
N GLU A 305 -1.20 12.39 10.70
CA GLU A 305 -0.89 13.13 9.47
C GLU A 305 -1.43 12.43 8.21
N THR A 306 -1.46 11.09 8.22
CA THR A 306 -1.91 10.28 7.08
C THR A 306 -2.95 9.27 7.54
N LEU A 307 -4.12 9.32 6.91
CA LEU A 307 -5.22 8.40 7.13
C LEU A 307 -5.57 7.67 5.84
N ASN A 308 -5.47 6.35 5.86
CA ASN A 308 -5.85 5.49 4.74
C ASN A 308 -6.97 4.53 5.18
N LEU A 309 -8.16 4.75 4.65
CA LEU A 309 -9.36 3.98 4.97
C LEU A 309 -9.74 3.10 3.79
N ILE A 310 -9.93 1.81 4.04
CA ILE A 310 -10.45 0.86 3.07
C ILE A 310 -11.73 0.26 3.66
N SER A 311 -12.84 0.33 2.95
CA SER A 311 -14.12 -0.21 3.40
C SER A 311 -14.89 -0.90 2.28
N GLY A 312 -15.89 -1.69 2.64
CA GLY A 312 -16.89 -2.18 1.68
C GLY A 312 -17.88 -1.08 1.27
N SER A 313 -18.04 -0.03 2.09
CA SER A 313 -19.07 0.99 1.90
C SER A 313 -18.55 2.39 2.22
N SER A 314 -19.10 3.40 1.54
CA SER A 314 -18.81 4.82 1.80
C SER A 314 -19.31 5.27 3.17
N GLU A 315 -20.44 4.71 3.61
CA GLU A 315 -21.11 5.00 4.88
C GLU A 315 -20.17 4.75 6.07
N SER A 316 -19.40 3.65 6.01
CA SER A 316 -18.46 3.30 7.07
C SER A 316 -17.23 4.20 7.09
N ILE A 317 -16.77 4.65 5.91
CA ILE A 317 -15.68 5.63 5.81
C ILE A 317 -16.14 6.96 6.39
N GLU A 318 -17.32 7.41 5.99
CA GLU A 318 -17.97 8.62 6.50
C GLU A 318 -18.13 8.57 8.03
N ALA A 319 -18.68 7.48 8.56
CA ALA A 319 -18.83 7.27 10.00
C ALA A 319 -17.49 7.35 10.74
N PHE A 320 -16.40 6.84 10.16
CA PHE A 320 -15.07 6.99 10.77
C PHE A 320 -14.60 8.45 10.76
N ILE A 321 -14.76 9.16 9.64
CA ILE A 321 -14.36 10.57 9.50
C ILE A 321 -15.08 11.46 10.52
N GLN A 322 -16.35 11.15 10.85
CA GLN A 322 -17.10 11.88 11.87
C GLN A 322 -16.48 11.81 13.29
N HIS A 323 -15.53 10.90 13.53
CA HIS A 323 -14.79 10.82 14.79
C HIS A 323 -13.50 11.64 14.81
N LEU A 324 -13.15 12.31 13.71
CA LEU A 324 -12.01 13.24 13.68
C LEU A 324 -12.42 14.58 14.30
N PRO A 325 -11.57 15.18 15.16
CA PRO A 325 -11.83 16.53 15.66
C PRO A 325 -11.68 17.53 14.51
N PRO A 326 -12.46 18.62 14.46
CA PRO A 326 -12.38 19.61 13.38
C PRO A 326 -10.98 20.22 13.18
N ASP A 327 -10.24 20.44 14.28
CA ASP A 327 -8.90 21.05 14.29
C ASP A 327 -7.75 20.01 14.21
N ASN A 328 -7.94 18.93 13.45
CA ASN A 328 -6.89 17.92 13.25
C ASN A 328 -5.77 18.40 12.31
N TYR A 329 -4.62 17.70 12.31
CA TYR A 329 -3.47 18.02 11.45
C TYR A 329 -3.33 17.06 10.27
N LEU A 330 -4.44 16.57 9.72
CA LEU A 330 -4.41 15.58 8.66
C LEU A 330 -3.91 16.20 7.35
N HIS A 331 -2.79 15.69 6.83
CA HIS A 331 -2.20 16.12 5.57
C HIS A 331 -2.68 15.27 4.39
N THR A 332 -2.86 13.98 4.61
CA THR A 332 -3.25 13.01 3.58
C THR A 332 -4.44 12.19 4.02
N LEU A 333 -5.54 12.28 3.25
CA LEU A 333 -6.69 11.40 3.36
C LEU A 333 -6.80 10.54 2.11
N GLN A 334 -6.77 9.23 2.31
CA GLN A 334 -7.04 8.26 1.24
C GLN A 334 -8.19 7.34 1.64
N CYS A 335 -9.20 7.23 0.79
CA CYS A 335 -10.37 6.38 1.00
C CYS A 335 -10.54 5.42 -0.17
N THR A 336 -10.77 4.14 0.12
CA THR A 336 -10.99 3.07 -0.86
C THR A 336 -12.28 2.31 -0.57
N VAL A 337 -13.24 2.32 -1.49
CA VAL A 337 -14.52 1.57 -1.37
C VAL A 337 -14.48 0.31 -2.24
N ASN A 338 -14.66 -0.90 -1.68
CA ASN A 338 -14.36 -2.17 -2.38
C ASN A 338 -15.58 -2.97 -2.88
N ARG A 339 -16.80 -2.73 -2.41
CA ARG A 339 -17.92 -3.68 -2.64
C ARG A 339 -19.14 -3.11 -3.35
N VAL A 340 -19.43 -1.83 -3.20
CA VAL A 340 -20.65 -1.22 -3.72
C VAL A 340 -20.28 0.07 -4.42
N GLU A 341 -20.87 0.29 -5.59
CA GLU A 341 -20.79 1.59 -6.26
C GLU A 341 -21.50 2.61 -5.37
N PRO A 342 -20.78 3.56 -4.76
CA PRO A 342 -21.39 4.48 -3.80
C PRO A 342 -22.28 5.47 -4.54
N SER A 343 -23.59 5.51 -4.27
CA SER A 343 -24.49 6.46 -4.95
C SER A 343 -23.94 7.89 -4.93
N GLY A 344 -24.36 8.71 -5.92
CA GLY A 344 -23.97 10.14 -5.98
C GLY A 344 -24.20 10.85 -4.64
N ASP A 345 -25.32 10.55 -3.98
CA ASP A 345 -25.67 11.06 -2.65
C ASP A 345 -24.69 10.59 -1.56
N ALA A 346 -24.35 9.29 -1.54
CA ALA A 346 -23.42 8.75 -0.57
C ALA A 346 -22.02 9.38 -0.70
N MET A 347 -21.61 9.68 -1.95
CA MET A 347 -20.37 10.40 -2.20
C MET A 347 -20.45 11.86 -1.75
N THR A 348 -21.57 12.53 -2.03
CA THR A 348 -21.80 13.92 -1.60
C THR A 348 -21.80 14.02 -0.07
N SER A 349 -22.42 13.07 0.64
CA SER A 349 -22.38 12.97 2.11
C SER A 349 -20.97 12.74 2.65
N LEU A 350 -20.17 11.90 1.96
CA LEU A 350 -18.77 11.68 2.31
C LEU A 350 -17.94 12.97 2.15
N LEU A 351 -18.12 13.70 1.04
CA LEU A 351 -17.44 14.99 0.81
C LEU A 351 -17.86 16.05 1.84
N ALA A 352 -19.14 16.09 2.20
CA ALA A 352 -19.64 16.96 3.27
C ALA A 352 -19.00 16.60 4.64
N SER A 353 -18.87 15.32 4.95
CA SER A 353 -18.18 14.87 6.17
C SER A 353 -16.69 15.24 6.17
N ILE A 354 -16.01 15.13 5.04
CA ILE A 354 -14.60 15.56 4.91
C ILE A 354 -14.48 17.05 5.19
N ARG A 355 -15.33 17.88 4.59
CA ARG A 355 -15.38 19.33 4.84
C ARG A 355 -15.53 19.67 6.33
N LEU A 356 -16.39 18.96 7.03
CA LEU A 356 -16.74 19.28 8.41
C LEU A 356 -15.70 18.78 9.43
N HIS A 357 -15.00 17.69 9.12
CA HIS A 357 -14.13 17.00 10.07
C HIS A 357 -12.66 16.99 9.67
N CYS A 358 -12.24 17.60 8.56
CA CYS A 358 -10.82 17.78 8.21
C CYS A 358 -10.47 19.26 8.25
N ASP A 359 -9.32 19.61 8.84
CA ASP A 359 -8.87 21.01 8.86
C ASP A 359 -8.59 21.48 7.42
N PRO A 360 -9.27 22.55 6.95
CA PRO A 360 -9.06 23.10 5.63
C PRO A 360 -7.62 23.53 5.34
N LYS A 361 -6.84 23.86 6.38
CA LYS A 361 -5.46 24.38 6.25
C LYS A 361 -4.40 23.29 6.22
N SER A 362 -4.69 22.11 6.75
CA SER A 362 -3.70 21.03 6.83
C SER A 362 -3.78 20.07 5.64
N LEU A 363 -4.98 19.85 5.09
CA LEU A 363 -5.22 18.80 4.09
C LEU A 363 -4.62 19.16 2.73
N ARG A 364 -3.53 18.48 2.37
CA ARG A 364 -2.80 18.67 1.11
C ARG A 364 -3.13 17.62 0.05
N LYS A 365 -3.59 16.45 0.48
CA LYS A 365 -3.84 15.32 -0.41
C LYS A 365 -5.15 14.61 -0.08
N LEU A 366 -6.02 14.57 -1.07
CA LEU A 366 -7.29 13.86 -1.02
C LEU A 366 -7.37 12.84 -2.16
N VAL A 367 -7.44 11.56 -1.80
CA VAL A 367 -7.57 10.46 -2.75
C VAL A 367 -8.78 9.62 -2.38
N LEU A 368 -9.84 9.72 -3.17
CA LEU A 368 -11.00 8.86 -3.05
C LEU A 368 -11.04 7.92 -4.26
N LYS A 369 -11.07 6.61 -4.02
CA LYS A 369 -11.09 5.62 -5.08
C LYS A 369 -12.02 4.45 -4.76
N THR A 370 -12.47 3.76 -5.78
CA THR A 370 -13.08 2.45 -5.64
C THR A 370 -12.02 1.38 -5.91
N GLY A 371 -11.99 0.36 -5.07
CA GLY A 371 -11.16 -0.82 -5.27
C GLY A 371 -11.59 -1.61 -6.49
N PRO A 372 -10.73 -2.54 -6.96
CA PRO A 372 -11.15 -3.45 -8.02
C PRO A 372 -12.36 -4.26 -7.54
N PRO A 373 -13.34 -4.53 -8.41
CA PRO A 373 -14.45 -5.40 -8.05
C PRO A 373 -13.92 -6.77 -7.63
N LEU A 374 -14.23 -7.17 -6.39
CA LEU A 374 -13.62 -8.35 -5.77
C LEU A 374 -14.09 -9.67 -6.39
N LEU A 375 -15.16 -9.68 -7.19
CA LEU A 375 -15.73 -10.83 -7.87
C LEU A 375 -16.42 -10.38 -9.16
N ALA A 376 -16.34 -11.19 -10.22
CA ALA A 376 -16.96 -10.94 -11.52
C ALA A 376 -18.42 -10.51 -11.36
N PHE A 377 -18.70 -9.24 -11.65
CA PHE A 377 -20.06 -8.73 -11.63
C PHE A 377 -20.91 -9.55 -12.60
N THR A 378 -22.03 -10.06 -12.12
CA THR A 378 -23.15 -10.35 -13.00
C THR A 378 -23.52 -9.02 -13.66
N PRO A 379 -23.53 -8.92 -15.00
CA PRO A 379 -23.94 -7.70 -15.67
C PRO A 379 -25.33 -7.34 -15.15
N ILE A 380 -25.41 -6.23 -14.43
CA ILE A 380 -26.69 -5.70 -13.96
C ILE A 380 -27.32 -5.08 -15.21
N GLU A 381 -28.28 -5.79 -15.79
CA GLU A 381 -29.12 -5.30 -16.89
C GLU A 381 -30.14 -4.28 -16.36
N ASP A 382 -29.67 -3.24 -15.65
CA ASP A 382 -30.53 -2.11 -15.31
C ASP A 382 -30.70 -1.28 -16.59
N LEU A 383 -31.79 -1.57 -17.31
CA LEU A 383 -32.18 -0.92 -18.57
C LEU A 383 -32.58 0.55 -18.39
N GLU A 384 -32.72 1.01 -17.16
CA GLU A 384 -33.07 2.39 -16.82
C GLU A 384 -31.83 3.08 -16.22
N MET A 385 -31.00 3.67 -17.10
CA MET A 385 -29.99 4.62 -16.66
C MET A 385 -30.69 5.81 -16.02
N GLN A 386 -30.70 5.87 -14.68
CA GLN A 386 -31.13 7.08 -14.01
C GLN A 386 -30.24 8.25 -14.46
N PRO A 387 -30.80 9.46 -14.63
CA PRO A 387 -29.99 10.63 -14.93
C PRO A 387 -28.95 10.79 -13.82
N ASN A 388 -27.69 10.49 -14.13
CA ASN A 388 -26.59 10.60 -13.16
C ASN A 388 -26.49 12.05 -12.68
N GLU A 389 -27.03 12.31 -11.50
CA GLU A 389 -26.76 13.53 -10.76
C GLU A 389 -25.27 13.52 -10.43
N GLY A 390 -24.55 14.50 -10.98
CA GLY A 390 -23.10 14.60 -10.81
C GLY A 390 -22.73 14.75 -9.34
N VAL A 391 -21.52 14.30 -8.96
CA VAL A 391 -21.01 14.46 -7.60
C VAL A 391 -20.77 15.95 -7.34
N ASN A 392 -21.40 16.51 -6.31
CA ASN A 392 -21.22 17.90 -5.93
C ASN A 392 -19.85 18.12 -5.26
N LEU A 393 -18.95 18.86 -5.92
CA LEU A 393 -17.61 19.16 -5.41
C LEU A 393 -17.56 20.37 -4.46
N THR A 394 -18.64 21.13 -4.34
CA THR A 394 -18.74 22.34 -3.50
C THR A 394 -18.22 22.15 -2.07
N PRO A 395 -18.44 21.00 -1.38
CA PRO A 395 -17.92 20.81 -0.03
C PRO A 395 -16.40 20.96 0.08
N LEU A 396 -15.66 20.69 -1.01
CA LEU A 396 -14.21 20.75 -1.02
C LEU A 396 -13.63 22.15 -1.18
N SER A 397 -14.43 23.20 -1.44
CA SER A 397 -13.91 24.54 -1.73
C SER A 397 -13.12 25.19 -0.60
N VAL A 398 -13.23 24.65 0.61
CA VAL A 398 -12.53 25.17 1.79
C VAL A 398 -11.05 24.77 1.84
N PHE A 399 -10.62 23.77 1.05
CA PHE A 399 -9.27 23.21 1.08
C PHE A 399 -8.32 23.94 0.11
N GLU A 400 -8.03 25.21 0.38
CA GLU A 400 -7.18 26.05 -0.50
C GLU A 400 -5.73 25.54 -0.63
N GLU A 401 -5.25 24.80 0.38
CA GLU A 401 -3.90 24.19 0.44
C GLU A 401 -3.81 22.82 -0.26
N LEU A 402 -4.86 22.40 -0.97
CA LEU A 402 -4.92 21.09 -1.61
C LEU A 402 -3.97 21.00 -2.82
N GLU A 403 -2.96 20.14 -2.72
CA GLU A 403 -1.94 19.91 -3.76
C GLU A 403 -2.29 18.69 -4.65
N GLU A 404 -2.92 17.65 -4.10
CA GLU A 404 -3.34 16.47 -4.85
C GLU A 404 -4.83 16.16 -4.62
N LEU A 405 -5.63 16.23 -5.70
CA LEU A 405 -7.02 15.76 -5.74
C LEU A 405 -7.15 14.59 -6.70
N SER A 406 -7.59 13.44 -6.19
CA SER A 406 -7.84 12.25 -7.00
C SER A 406 -9.19 11.63 -6.65
N LEU A 407 -10.15 11.67 -7.57
CA LEU A 407 -11.48 11.09 -7.45
C LEU A 407 -11.64 9.99 -8.51
N ASN A 408 -11.73 8.73 -8.09
CA ASN A 408 -11.75 7.59 -8.99
C ASN A 408 -12.83 6.58 -8.59
N PHE A 409 -14.07 6.84 -8.99
CA PHE A 409 -15.21 5.97 -8.73
C PHE A 409 -15.71 5.35 -10.02
N PRO A 410 -16.33 4.15 -10.00
CA PRO A 410 -17.01 3.53 -11.14
C PRO A 410 -18.22 4.35 -11.60
N ILE A 411 -18.77 5.18 -10.73
CA ILE A 411 -19.85 6.10 -11.07
C ILE A 411 -19.22 7.29 -11.78
N ASN A 412 -19.70 7.55 -12.99
CA ASN A 412 -19.25 8.64 -13.83
C ASN A 412 -19.37 9.96 -13.05
N ILE A 413 -18.24 10.48 -12.59
CA ILE A 413 -18.14 11.84 -12.05
C ILE A 413 -18.26 12.75 -13.27
N ASN A 414 -19.49 13.00 -13.68
CA ASN A 414 -19.78 13.78 -14.87
C ASN A 414 -19.50 15.26 -14.60
N LEU A 415 -18.22 15.63 -14.68
CA LEU A 415 -17.78 17.01 -14.52
C LEU A 415 -18.43 17.88 -15.59
N LEU A 416 -19.05 18.94 -15.13
CA LEU A 416 -19.63 20.00 -15.95
C LEU A 416 -18.61 21.12 -16.17
N PRO A 417 -18.77 21.94 -17.21
CA PRO A 417 -17.98 23.15 -17.42
C PRO A 417 -17.82 24.02 -16.16
N ALA A 418 -18.91 24.21 -15.40
CA ALA A 418 -18.90 25.02 -14.18
C ALA A 418 -18.02 24.42 -13.06
N ASP A 419 -17.83 23.10 -13.04
CA ASP A 419 -16.95 22.45 -12.06
C ASP A 419 -15.48 22.77 -12.31
N ILE A 420 -15.11 23.09 -13.56
CA ILE A 420 -13.74 23.50 -13.92
C ILE A 420 -13.43 24.89 -13.38
N ASP A 421 -14.36 25.83 -13.54
CA ASP A 421 -14.22 27.17 -12.97
C ASP A 421 -14.12 27.07 -11.43
N PHE A 422 -14.97 26.26 -10.82
CA PHE A 422 -14.90 25.95 -9.39
C PHE A 422 -13.55 25.38 -8.96
N ILE A 423 -12.99 24.41 -9.69
CA ILE A 423 -11.69 23.77 -9.38
C ILE A 423 -10.56 24.80 -9.44
N VAL A 424 -10.55 25.65 -10.47
CA VAL A 424 -9.53 26.68 -10.65
C VAL A 424 -9.58 27.70 -9.51
N GLU A 425 -10.78 28.14 -9.13
CA GLU A 425 -10.97 29.11 -8.05
C GLU A 425 -10.65 28.54 -6.67
N SER A 426 -11.03 27.28 -6.42
CA SER A 426 -10.92 26.66 -5.09
C SER A 426 -9.55 26.05 -4.80
N PHE A 427 -8.80 25.61 -5.82
CA PHE A 427 -7.57 24.84 -5.65
C PHE A 427 -6.36 25.44 -6.40
N PRO A 428 -5.95 26.68 -6.11
CA PRO A 428 -4.90 27.37 -6.84
C PRO A 428 -3.52 26.69 -6.74
N LEU A 429 -3.29 25.89 -5.69
CA LEU A 429 -2.03 25.19 -5.43
C LEU A 429 -1.99 23.77 -6.00
N LEU A 430 -2.98 23.37 -6.80
CA LEU A 430 -3.13 22.00 -7.26
C LEU A 430 -1.97 21.56 -8.18
N VAL A 431 -1.22 20.55 -7.72
CA VAL A 431 -0.11 19.92 -8.45
C VAL A 431 -0.60 18.72 -9.25
N LYS A 432 -1.61 18.01 -8.73
CA LYS A 432 -2.20 16.82 -9.35
C LYS A 432 -3.71 16.86 -9.26
N LEU A 433 -4.36 16.85 -10.42
CA LEU A 433 -5.79 16.61 -10.58
C LEU A 433 -6.00 15.28 -11.28
N LYS A 434 -6.83 14.39 -10.73
CA LYS A 434 -7.21 13.14 -11.40
C LYS A 434 -8.67 12.81 -11.11
N VAL A 435 -9.55 12.95 -12.10
CA VAL A 435 -10.99 12.69 -11.98
C VAL A 435 -11.42 11.68 -13.04
N ASP A 436 -12.05 10.59 -12.60
CA ASP A 436 -12.75 9.59 -13.43
C ASP A 436 -11.97 9.05 -14.64
N THR A 437 -10.70 8.65 -14.50
CA THR A 437 -9.92 8.17 -15.68
C THR A 437 -9.92 6.66 -15.88
N ASN A 438 -10.51 5.91 -14.94
CA ASN A 438 -10.39 4.45 -14.92
C ASN A 438 -11.70 3.73 -15.29
N VAL A 439 -12.78 4.48 -15.50
CA VAL A 439 -14.08 3.93 -15.93
C VAL A 439 -14.28 4.22 -17.40
N SER A 440 -14.84 3.25 -18.11
CA SER A 440 -15.25 3.38 -19.50
C SER A 440 -16.74 3.08 -19.56
N ASP A 441 -17.56 4.10 -19.78
CA ASP A 441 -19.02 3.99 -19.77
C ASP A 441 -19.67 4.34 -21.11
N ALA A 442 -18.87 4.47 -22.18
CA ALA A 442 -19.29 4.88 -23.53
C ALA A 442 -19.98 6.27 -23.61
N VAL A 443 -20.21 6.95 -22.49
CA VAL A 443 -20.75 8.30 -22.44
C VAL A 443 -19.64 9.28 -22.81
N VAL A 444 -19.91 10.13 -23.80
CA VAL A 444 -19.00 11.21 -24.18
C VAL A 444 -18.92 12.20 -23.02
N ALA A 445 -17.71 12.48 -22.55
CA ALA A 445 -17.48 13.49 -21.52
C ALA A 445 -18.03 14.85 -21.96
N ARG A 446 -18.67 15.58 -21.02
CA ARG A 446 -19.24 16.91 -21.29
C ARG A 446 -18.20 18.01 -21.41
N LEU A 447 -17.00 17.76 -20.93
CA LEU A 447 -15.86 18.65 -21.05
C LEU A 447 -15.26 18.52 -22.44
N ASP A 448 -14.72 19.61 -22.97
CA ASP A 448 -13.96 19.65 -24.22
C ASP A 448 -12.50 20.08 -23.97
N HIS A 449 -11.74 20.27 -25.05
CA HIS A 449 -10.35 20.73 -24.99
C HIS A 449 -10.17 22.16 -24.43
N ASN A 450 -11.17 23.04 -24.51
CA ASN A 450 -11.09 24.38 -23.95
C ASN A 450 -11.04 24.35 -22.42
N HIS A 451 -11.74 23.39 -21.82
CA HIS A 451 -11.71 23.17 -20.36
C HIS A 451 -10.34 22.65 -19.91
N VAL A 452 -9.68 21.82 -20.73
CA VAL A 452 -8.30 21.40 -20.48
C VAL A 452 -7.35 22.59 -20.54
N LEU A 453 -7.51 23.47 -21.54
CA LEU A 453 -6.71 24.71 -21.62
C LEU A 453 -6.92 25.62 -20.41
N ARG A 454 -8.16 25.78 -19.94
CA ARG A 454 -8.45 26.54 -18.71
C ARG A 454 -7.63 26.03 -17.53
N LEU A 455 -7.69 24.72 -17.24
CA LEU A 455 -6.91 24.10 -16.18
C LEU A 455 -5.40 24.31 -16.35
N LEU A 456 -4.88 24.17 -17.58
CA LEU A 456 -3.44 24.32 -17.85
C LEU A 456 -2.95 25.75 -17.65
N TYR A 457 -3.76 26.76 -17.98
CA TYR A 457 -3.32 28.15 -17.90
C TYR A 457 -3.69 28.83 -16.59
N ASP A 458 -4.61 28.28 -15.81
CA ASP A 458 -5.03 28.89 -14.54
C ASP A 458 -4.54 28.13 -13.29
N LEU A 459 -4.00 26.91 -13.45
CA LEU A 459 -3.34 26.17 -12.37
C LEU A 459 -1.82 26.09 -12.61
N PRO A 460 -1.03 27.10 -12.21
CA PRO A 460 0.37 27.23 -12.60
C PRO A 460 1.28 26.10 -12.09
N PHE A 461 0.86 25.39 -11.04
CA PHE A 461 1.62 24.30 -10.43
C PHE A 461 1.22 22.91 -10.95
N LEU A 462 0.23 22.82 -11.85
CA LEU A 462 -0.31 21.55 -12.31
C LEU A 462 0.72 20.75 -13.12
N LYS A 463 1.15 19.61 -12.57
CA LYS A 463 2.11 18.69 -13.20
C LYS A 463 1.48 17.41 -13.72
N LYS A 464 0.33 17.03 -13.17
CA LYS A 464 -0.30 15.73 -13.42
C LYS A 464 -1.79 15.94 -13.59
N LEU A 465 -2.31 15.69 -14.79
CA LEU A 465 -3.72 15.91 -15.12
C LEU A 465 -4.38 14.62 -15.59
N GLY A 466 -5.41 14.16 -14.91
CA GLY A 466 -6.23 13.04 -15.32
C GLY A 466 -7.68 13.46 -15.45
N LEU A 467 -8.20 13.43 -16.67
CA LEU A 467 -9.54 13.91 -16.97
C LEU A 467 -10.05 13.24 -18.24
N ARG A 468 -11.35 12.94 -18.28
CA ARG A 468 -12.05 12.59 -19.52
C ARG A 468 -12.60 13.86 -20.17
N PHE A 469 -12.36 14.04 -21.45
CA PHE A 469 -12.85 15.18 -22.22
C PHE A 469 -13.03 14.80 -23.69
N ASP A 470 -13.87 15.54 -24.40
CA ASP A 470 -14.07 15.41 -25.82
C ASP A 470 -12.93 16.07 -26.60
N ALA A 471 -12.03 15.24 -27.10
CA ALA A 471 -10.92 15.63 -27.96
C ALA A 471 -11.27 15.56 -29.47
N THR A 472 -12.53 15.34 -29.83
CA THR A 472 -12.94 15.23 -31.25
C THR A 472 -12.87 16.55 -32.00
N GLN A 473 -12.98 17.68 -31.28
CA GLN A 473 -12.94 19.03 -31.84
C GLN A 473 -11.52 19.63 -31.90
N ILE A 474 -10.48 18.88 -31.51
CA ILE A 474 -9.10 19.37 -31.59
C ILE A 474 -8.64 19.40 -33.05
N THR A 475 -8.23 20.60 -33.47
CA THR A 475 -7.69 20.97 -34.78
C THR A 475 -6.16 21.08 -34.78
N GLY A 476 -5.54 21.32 -33.62
CA GLY A 476 -4.11 21.61 -33.46
C GLY A 476 -3.77 23.10 -33.59
N GLU A 477 -4.77 23.94 -33.89
CA GLU A 477 -4.66 25.40 -34.02
C GLU A 477 -5.35 26.17 -32.89
N GLU A 478 -5.57 25.51 -31.76
CA GLU A 478 -6.20 26.10 -30.59
C GLU A 478 -5.40 27.31 -30.08
N MET A 479 -6.14 28.32 -29.66
CA MET A 479 -5.61 29.55 -29.08
C MET A 479 -5.74 29.51 -27.55
N ILE A 480 -4.88 30.25 -26.86
CA ILE A 480 -4.99 30.43 -25.41
C ILE A 480 -6.37 31.04 -25.10
N PRO A 481 -7.15 30.48 -24.15
CA PRO A 481 -8.46 31.03 -23.81
C PRO A 481 -8.32 32.50 -23.37
N ALA A 482 -9.17 33.38 -23.90
CA ALA A 482 -9.13 34.81 -23.61
C ALA A 482 -9.34 35.13 -22.12
N SER A 483 -9.95 34.21 -21.36
CA SER A 483 -10.20 34.31 -19.93
C SER A 483 -9.00 33.90 -19.05
N SER A 484 -7.92 33.37 -19.63
CA SER A 484 -6.80 32.80 -18.87
C SER A 484 -6.04 33.85 -18.06
N ILE A 485 -5.71 33.52 -16.82
CA ILE A 485 -4.98 34.39 -15.89
C ILE A 485 -3.50 34.44 -16.25
N HIS A 486 -2.93 33.32 -16.71
CA HIS A 486 -1.54 33.24 -17.10
C HIS A 486 -1.37 33.10 -18.61
N THR A 487 -0.21 33.56 -19.11
CA THR A 487 0.19 33.44 -20.52
C THR A 487 1.04 32.20 -20.78
N ARG A 488 1.49 31.51 -19.73
CA ARG A 488 2.29 30.29 -19.81
C ARG A 488 1.47 29.12 -19.27
N PRO A 489 1.43 27.99 -20.00
CA PRO A 489 0.79 26.80 -19.48
C PRO A 489 1.58 26.20 -18.32
N ALA A 490 0.88 25.45 -17.48
CA ALA A 490 1.44 24.66 -16.40
C ALA A 490 2.49 23.66 -16.92
N PRO A 491 3.52 23.31 -16.13
CA PRO A 491 4.57 22.39 -16.52
C PRO A 491 4.08 20.93 -16.47
N LEU A 492 3.09 20.58 -17.30
CA LEU A 492 2.47 19.28 -17.30
C LEU A 492 3.47 18.18 -17.67
N GLU A 493 3.67 17.22 -16.76
CA GLU A 493 4.62 16.11 -16.92
C GLU A 493 3.91 14.79 -17.28
N LYS A 494 2.63 14.66 -16.93
CA LYS A 494 1.84 13.44 -17.13
C LYS A 494 0.36 13.76 -17.36
N ILE A 495 -0.23 13.08 -18.33
CA ILE A 495 -1.66 13.16 -18.63
C ILE A 495 -2.32 11.78 -18.64
N TRP A 496 -3.49 11.65 -18.01
CA TRP A 496 -4.38 10.49 -18.11
C TRP A 496 -5.65 10.91 -18.84
N VAL A 497 -5.91 10.31 -19.98
CA VAL A 497 -7.03 10.70 -20.87
C VAL A 497 -8.21 9.76 -20.79
N GLY A 498 -8.08 8.66 -20.02
CA GLY A 498 -9.13 7.64 -19.95
C GLY A 498 -9.49 7.12 -21.34
N ASP A 499 -10.80 7.07 -21.63
CA ASP A 499 -11.41 6.69 -22.92
C ASP A 499 -11.88 7.91 -23.72
N SER A 500 -11.33 9.10 -23.44
CA SER A 500 -11.65 10.37 -24.11
C SER A 500 -11.76 10.20 -25.62
N PRO A 501 -12.89 10.57 -26.25
CA PRO A 501 -13.04 10.40 -27.68
C PRO A 501 -12.10 11.34 -28.43
N ILE A 502 -11.43 10.81 -29.45
CA ILE A 502 -10.43 11.52 -30.25
C ILE A 502 -10.65 11.19 -31.72
N TYR A 503 -10.63 12.20 -32.59
CA TYR A 503 -10.78 12.02 -34.04
C TYR A 503 -9.42 11.91 -34.76
N SER A 504 -8.54 12.90 -34.56
CA SER A 504 -7.24 13.01 -35.23
C SER A 504 -6.08 12.97 -34.22
N PRO A 505 -5.32 11.87 -34.15
CA PRO A 505 -4.09 11.81 -33.34
C PRO A 505 -3.10 12.91 -33.67
N GLU A 506 -2.93 13.27 -34.95
CA GLU A 506 -1.99 14.31 -35.38
C GLU A 506 -2.36 15.69 -34.84
N ALA A 507 -3.65 16.04 -34.88
CA ALA A 507 -4.12 17.32 -34.34
C ALA A 507 -3.89 17.40 -32.82
N VAL A 508 -4.13 16.30 -32.10
CA VAL A 508 -3.87 16.21 -30.66
C VAL A 508 -2.39 16.29 -30.32
N ILE A 509 -1.50 15.71 -31.13
CA ILE A 509 -0.05 15.87 -30.95
C ILE A 509 0.32 17.36 -31.03
N LYS A 510 -0.10 18.07 -32.09
CA LYS A 510 0.17 19.51 -32.26
C LYS A 510 -0.37 20.34 -31.09
N PHE A 511 -1.59 20.03 -30.64
CA PHE A 511 -2.19 20.64 -29.46
C PHE A 511 -1.33 20.41 -28.20
N LEU A 512 -0.91 19.17 -27.92
CA LEU A 512 -0.09 18.84 -26.75
C LEU A 512 1.31 19.45 -26.82
N GLU A 513 1.95 19.48 -27.99
CA GLU A 513 3.25 20.14 -28.16
C GLU A 513 3.18 21.64 -27.91
N ARG A 514 2.09 22.28 -28.37
CA ARG A 514 1.86 23.71 -28.21
C ARG A 514 1.55 24.10 -26.77
N HIS A 515 0.63 23.38 -26.11
CA HIS A 515 0.11 23.78 -24.80
C HIS A 515 0.73 23.00 -23.62
N CYS A 516 1.44 21.90 -23.87
CA CYS A 516 2.09 21.08 -22.85
C CYS A 516 3.54 20.75 -23.24
N PRO A 517 4.43 21.74 -23.47
CA PRO A 517 5.77 21.50 -24.03
C PRO A 517 6.68 20.61 -23.15
N ASN A 518 6.36 20.46 -21.86
CA ASN A 518 7.10 19.61 -20.92
C ASN A 518 6.56 18.16 -20.84
N LEU A 519 5.46 17.86 -21.53
CA LEU A 519 4.81 16.57 -21.47
C LEU A 519 5.65 15.54 -22.22
N ASN A 520 6.18 14.56 -21.50
CA ASN A 520 6.74 13.39 -22.13
C ASN A 520 5.59 12.50 -22.61
N LEU A 521 5.33 12.46 -23.92
CA LEU A 521 4.23 11.68 -24.48
C LEU A 521 4.32 10.19 -24.12
N ASN A 522 5.50 9.63 -23.84
CA ASN A 522 5.63 8.25 -23.34
C ASN A 522 4.98 8.02 -21.96
N LYS A 523 4.71 9.10 -21.21
CA LYS A 523 3.99 9.06 -19.92
C LYS A 523 2.49 9.28 -20.09
N LEU A 524 1.98 9.43 -21.32
CA LEU A 524 0.55 9.48 -21.59
C LEU A 524 -0.07 8.12 -21.28
N GLU A 525 -1.01 8.10 -20.35
CA GLU A 525 -1.71 6.90 -19.93
C GLU A 525 -3.18 6.94 -20.38
N THR A 526 -3.62 5.90 -21.07
CA THR A 526 -5.03 5.64 -21.40
C THR A 526 -5.66 4.74 -20.34
N VAL A 527 -6.98 4.47 -20.42
CA VAL A 527 -7.61 3.50 -19.49
C VAL A 527 -6.81 2.20 -19.49
N GLN A 528 -6.35 1.78 -18.31
CA GLN A 528 -5.96 0.41 -18.06
C GLN A 528 -7.23 -0.44 -18.01
N LEU A 529 -7.81 -0.70 -19.17
CA LEU A 529 -8.93 -1.63 -19.27
C LEU A 529 -8.42 -2.98 -18.80
N ASN A 530 -9.00 -3.49 -17.72
CA ASN A 530 -8.97 -4.92 -17.46
C ASN A 530 -9.52 -5.60 -18.73
N GLU A 531 -8.82 -6.59 -19.26
CA GLU A 531 -9.16 -7.25 -20.54
C GLU A 531 -10.63 -7.73 -20.57
N GLU A 532 -11.19 -8.02 -19.40
CA GLU A 532 -12.57 -8.45 -19.19
C GLU A 532 -13.65 -7.39 -19.50
N TYR A 533 -13.33 -6.09 -19.51
CA TYR A 533 -14.30 -4.99 -19.74
C TYR A 533 -14.25 -4.42 -21.16
N SER A 534 -13.48 -5.05 -22.06
CA SER A 534 -13.07 -4.43 -23.33
C SER A 534 -14.06 -4.60 -24.50
N HIS A 535 -15.33 -4.95 -24.26
CA HIS A 535 -16.24 -5.36 -25.34
C HIS A 535 -16.92 -4.22 -26.11
N SER A 536 -16.84 -2.96 -25.66
CA SER A 536 -17.39 -1.84 -26.44
C SER A 536 -16.42 -1.42 -27.55
N VAL A 537 -16.86 -1.54 -28.80
CA VAL A 537 -16.09 -1.19 -30.01
C VAL A 537 -15.57 0.27 -29.99
N PRO A 538 -16.35 1.29 -29.56
CA PRO A 538 -15.89 2.68 -29.55
C PRO A 538 -14.67 2.92 -28.66
N VAL A 539 -14.64 2.34 -27.47
CA VAL A 539 -13.57 2.53 -26.48
C VAL A 539 -12.24 1.98 -27.00
N MET A 540 -12.29 0.84 -27.70
CA MET A 540 -11.10 0.27 -28.35
C MET A 540 -10.54 1.18 -29.46
N VAL A 541 -11.39 1.86 -30.21
CA VAL A 541 -10.96 2.81 -31.26
C VAL A 541 -10.24 4.00 -30.63
N TYR A 542 -10.82 4.62 -29.59
CA TYR A 542 -10.20 5.76 -28.90
C TYR A 542 -8.89 5.36 -28.23
N LYS A 543 -8.86 4.20 -27.57
CA LYS A 543 -7.64 3.67 -26.96
C LYS A 543 -6.51 3.53 -27.98
N ARG A 544 -6.77 2.95 -29.17
CA ARG A 544 -5.77 2.84 -30.25
C ARG A 544 -5.31 4.20 -30.77
N ARG A 545 -6.22 5.16 -30.91
CA ARG A 545 -5.89 6.52 -31.37
C ARG A 545 -5.00 7.25 -30.36
N TRP A 546 -5.27 7.13 -29.06
CA TRP A 546 -4.39 7.67 -28.03
C TRP A 546 -3.04 6.94 -27.93
N MET A 547 -2.99 5.63 -28.21
CA MET A 547 -1.70 4.94 -28.37
C MET A 547 -0.89 5.51 -29.53
N ALA A 548 -1.52 5.86 -30.66
CA ALA A 548 -0.83 6.52 -31.78
C ALA A 548 -0.26 7.89 -31.38
N VAL A 549 -0.98 8.66 -30.55
CA VAL A 549 -0.45 9.91 -29.98
C VAL A 549 0.81 9.65 -29.16
N ARG A 550 0.76 8.67 -28.25
CA ARG A 550 1.91 8.28 -27.39
C ARG A 550 3.14 7.86 -28.21
N ASP A 551 2.93 7.02 -29.21
CA ASP A 551 4.00 6.34 -29.95
C ASP A 551 4.66 7.26 -31.01
N SER A 552 4.04 8.39 -31.37
CA SER A 552 4.57 9.36 -32.34
C SER A 552 5.96 9.92 -32.00
N THR A 553 6.31 10.03 -30.71
CA THR A 553 7.59 10.60 -30.26
C THR A 553 8.81 9.71 -30.46
N ILE A 554 8.61 8.42 -30.78
CA ILE A 554 9.70 7.46 -30.92
C ILE A 554 10.39 7.62 -32.29
N VAL A 555 9.67 8.09 -33.31
CA VAL A 555 10.16 8.08 -34.71
C VAL A 555 11.13 9.22 -35.00
N ASP A 556 10.96 10.38 -34.37
CA ASP A 556 11.77 11.58 -34.70
C ASP A 556 13.07 11.72 -33.90
N ARG A 557 13.30 10.90 -32.86
CA ARG A 557 14.54 10.96 -32.05
C ARG A 557 15.60 9.93 -32.43
N GLU A 558 15.27 8.96 -33.27
CA GLU A 558 16.21 7.93 -33.77
C GLU A 558 16.68 8.17 -35.21
N SER A 559 16.23 9.26 -35.85
CA SER A 559 16.78 9.69 -37.14
C SER A 559 18.03 10.56 -36.91
N PRO A 560 19.23 10.15 -37.39
CA PRO A 560 20.51 10.80 -37.13
C PRO A 560 20.67 12.19 -37.76
#